data_AF-A0A355PJZ6-F1
#
_entry.id   AF-A0A355PJZ6-F1
#
_cell.length_a   1.000
_cell.length_b   1.000
_cell.length_c   1.000
_cell.angle_alpha   90.00
_cell.angle_beta   90.00
_cell.angle_gamma   90.00
#
_symmetry.space_group_name_H-M   'P 1'
#
loop_
_entity.id
_entity.type
_entity.pdbx_description
1 polymer ?
#
loop_
_entity_poly.entity_id
_entity_poly.type
_entity_poly.pdbx_seq_one_letter_code
_entity_poly.pdbx_strand_id
1 'polypeptide(L)'
;METNTQTGKLLATKYLGNNPKLATRLEHSISVGDLSSKVAKRIAQNNPELNINVDLCEFLGYCHDIGYFISPEKHEIHTIELLKKEGLDPEIAKKAMHGQLAEQFGEKEGNVRQYFPVGIEGIILTYCDMSVRIGEPVAIKERAREIIERIKTIPTIPDALKKDIEDNMIKALPRFERYEQIVLALAGLKSAKEF
;
A
#
# COMPACT_ATOMS: atom_id res chain seq x y z
N MET A 1 -19.57 7.46 3.54
CA MET A 1 -19.37 6.07 3.99
C MET A 1 -18.49 6.07 5.24
N GLU A 2 -18.69 5.15 6.19
CA GLU A 2 -17.82 5.05 7.38
C GLU A 2 -16.49 4.35 7.05
N THR A 3 -15.38 4.87 7.57
CA THR A 3 -14.04 4.28 7.43
C THR A 3 -13.69 3.47 8.67
N ASN A 4 -14.08 2.19 8.68
CA ASN A 4 -13.83 1.27 9.79
C ASN A 4 -13.45 -0.12 9.25
N THR A 5 -13.01 -1.02 10.15
CA THR A 5 -12.59 -2.39 9.83
C THR A 5 -13.63 -3.16 9.04
N GLN A 6 -14.91 -3.10 9.45
CA GLN A 6 -15.97 -3.89 8.83
C GLN A 6 -16.20 -3.43 7.38
N THR A 7 -16.34 -2.13 7.16
CA THR A 7 -16.50 -1.56 5.82
C THR A 7 -15.31 -1.87 4.92
N GLY A 8 -14.07 -1.76 5.44
CA GLY A 8 -12.85 -2.06 4.67
C GLY A 8 -12.81 -3.52 4.22
N LYS A 9 -13.06 -4.47 5.13
CA LYS A 9 -13.11 -5.91 4.80
C LYS A 9 -14.23 -6.25 3.82
N LEU A 10 -15.40 -5.61 3.96
CA LEU A 10 -16.53 -5.79 3.04
C LEU A 10 -16.17 -5.34 1.62
N LEU A 11 -15.55 -4.16 1.47
CA LEU A 11 -15.12 -3.67 0.16
C LEU A 11 -14.01 -4.53 -0.46
N ALA A 12 -13.00 -4.89 0.33
CA ALA A 12 -11.95 -5.81 -0.11
C ALA A 12 -12.55 -7.12 -0.64
N THR A 13 -13.49 -7.72 0.11
CA THR A 13 -14.16 -8.97 -0.29
C THR A 13 -15.02 -8.77 -1.54
N LYS A 14 -15.79 -7.67 -1.62
CA LYS A 14 -16.65 -7.34 -2.77
C LYS A 14 -15.85 -7.29 -4.07
N TYR A 15 -14.68 -6.64 -4.07
CA TYR A 15 -13.89 -6.40 -5.27
C TYR A 15 -12.82 -7.46 -5.56
N LEU A 16 -12.22 -8.06 -4.53
CA LEU A 16 -11.11 -9.02 -4.69
C LEU A 16 -11.54 -10.47 -4.45
N GLY A 17 -12.59 -10.71 -3.66
CA GLY A 17 -12.97 -12.07 -3.21
C GLY A 17 -13.73 -12.91 -4.23
N ASN A 18 -14.39 -12.28 -5.21
CA ASN A 18 -15.21 -13.00 -6.20
C ASN A 18 -14.42 -13.48 -7.42
N ASN A 19 -13.15 -13.12 -7.53
CA ASN A 19 -12.29 -13.50 -8.64
C ASN A 19 -11.12 -14.36 -8.13
N PRO A 20 -11.04 -15.66 -8.46
CA PRO A 20 -9.94 -16.52 -8.03
C PRO A 20 -8.55 -15.98 -8.38
N LYS A 21 -8.42 -15.19 -9.47
CA LYS A 21 -7.15 -14.56 -9.87
C LYS A 21 -6.69 -13.45 -8.90
N LEU A 22 -7.58 -12.96 -8.04
CA LEU A 22 -7.33 -11.90 -7.07
C LEU A 22 -7.29 -12.42 -5.62
N ALA A 23 -7.37 -13.74 -5.40
CA ALA A 23 -7.35 -14.32 -4.05
C ALA A 23 -6.10 -13.93 -3.25
N THR A 24 -4.92 -13.98 -3.87
CA THR A 24 -3.67 -13.56 -3.23
C THR A 24 -3.62 -12.06 -2.94
N ARG A 25 -4.34 -11.24 -3.72
CA ARG A 25 -4.49 -9.81 -3.48
C ARG A 25 -5.42 -9.54 -2.32
N LEU A 26 -6.50 -10.29 -2.19
CA LEU A 26 -7.34 -10.23 -1.00
C LEU A 26 -6.54 -10.57 0.26
N GLU A 27 -5.81 -11.70 0.27
CA GLU A 27 -4.96 -12.11 1.39
C GLU A 27 -3.91 -11.05 1.76
N HIS A 28 -3.26 -10.46 0.74
CA HIS A 28 -2.33 -9.35 0.90
C HIS A 28 -3.02 -8.14 1.55
N SER A 29 -4.12 -7.65 0.99
CA SER A 29 -4.85 -6.50 1.53
C SER A 29 -5.36 -6.70 2.95
N ILE A 30 -5.79 -7.92 3.31
CA ILE A 30 -6.15 -8.25 4.70
C ILE A 30 -4.93 -8.10 5.62
N SER A 31 -3.79 -8.65 5.21
CA SER A 31 -2.54 -8.54 5.98
C SER A 31 -2.06 -7.08 6.10
N VAL A 32 -2.21 -6.27 5.05
CA VAL A 32 -1.88 -4.84 5.06
C VAL A 32 -2.80 -4.04 5.97
N GLY A 33 -4.11 -4.33 5.99
CA GLY A 33 -5.05 -3.70 6.92
C GLY A 33 -4.73 -4.02 8.39
N ASP A 34 -4.48 -5.30 8.69
CA ASP A 34 -4.10 -5.73 10.04
C ASP A 34 -2.78 -5.08 10.50
N LEU A 35 -1.76 -5.01 9.63
CA LEU A 35 -0.50 -4.34 9.94
C LEU A 35 -0.69 -2.82 10.09
N SER A 36 -1.47 -2.19 9.21
CA SER A 36 -1.78 -0.75 9.27
C SER A 36 -2.42 -0.38 10.59
N SER A 37 -3.34 -1.21 11.10
CA SER A 37 -3.96 -1.03 12.42
C SER A 37 -2.92 -1.04 13.54
N LYS A 38 -2.02 -2.03 13.56
CA LYS A 38 -0.95 -2.16 14.57
C LYS A 38 0.00 -0.96 14.53
N VAL A 39 0.48 -0.60 13.34
CA VAL A 39 1.41 0.52 13.13
C VAL A 39 0.77 1.84 13.55
N ALA A 40 -0.44 2.11 13.08
CA ALA A 40 -1.15 3.36 13.40
C ALA A 40 -1.43 3.49 14.90
N LYS A 41 -1.88 2.41 15.57
CA LYS A 41 -2.09 2.40 17.03
C LYS A 41 -0.81 2.73 17.78
N ARG A 42 0.31 2.11 17.39
CA ARG A 42 1.61 2.33 18.03
C ARG A 42 2.08 3.77 17.87
N ILE A 43 1.99 4.32 16.66
CA ILE A 43 2.38 5.71 16.40
C ILE A 43 1.46 6.67 17.17
N ALA A 44 0.14 6.45 17.16
CA ALA A 44 -0.82 7.29 17.87
C ALA A 44 -0.56 7.33 19.39
N GLN A 45 -0.17 6.19 19.98
CA GLN A 45 0.19 6.10 21.40
C GLN A 45 1.46 6.89 21.73
N ASN A 46 2.46 6.87 20.84
CA ASN A 46 3.72 7.54 21.06
C ASN A 46 3.69 9.04 20.71
N ASN A 47 2.77 9.46 19.83
CA ASN A 47 2.68 10.81 19.28
C ASN A 47 1.21 11.28 19.27
N PRO A 48 0.57 11.45 20.44
CA PRO A 48 -0.85 11.79 20.54
C PRO A 48 -1.21 13.10 19.83
N GLU A 49 -0.26 14.02 19.70
CA GLU A 49 -0.42 15.30 19.00
C GLU A 49 -0.63 15.16 17.48
N LEU A 50 -0.26 14.02 16.89
CA LEU A 50 -0.49 13.76 15.46
C LEU A 50 -1.94 13.41 15.14
N ASN A 51 -2.76 13.10 16.16
CA ASN A 51 -4.18 12.78 16.02
C ASN A 51 -4.47 11.76 14.89
N ILE A 52 -3.69 10.68 14.85
CA ILE A 52 -3.79 9.67 13.79
C ILE A 52 -5.12 8.95 13.87
N ASN A 53 -5.86 8.94 12.76
CA ASN A 53 -7.08 8.15 12.62
C ASN A 53 -6.70 6.69 12.31
N VAL A 54 -6.69 5.86 13.36
CA VAL A 54 -6.36 4.43 13.28
C VAL A 54 -7.34 3.67 12.38
N ASP A 55 -8.64 3.91 12.53
CA ASP A 55 -9.68 3.21 11.77
C ASP A 55 -9.57 3.52 10.27
N LEU A 56 -9.18 4.76 9.94
CA LEU A 56 -8.88 5.15 8.57
C LEU A 56 -7.65 4.41 8.02
N CYS A 57 -6.55 4.34 8.77
CA CYS A 57 -5.34 3.63 8.32
C CYS A 57 -5.63 2.15 8.05
N GLU A 58 -6.34 1.50 8.97
CA GLU A 58 -6.77 0.11 8.81
C GLU A 58 -7.69 -0.08 7.59
N PHE A 59 -8.71 0.79 7.44
CA PHE A 59 -9.61 0.79 6.30
C PHE A 59 -8.87 0.93 4.96
N LEU A 60 -7.92 1.87 4.87
CA LEU A 60 -7.11 2.10 3.68
C LEU A 60 -6.26 0.86 3.35
N GLY A 61 -5.68 0.21 4.37
CA GLY A 61 -4.92 -1.03 4.19
C GLY A 61 -5.75 -2.15 3.53
N TYR A 62 -7.01 -2.34 3.93
CA TYR A 62 -7.88 -3.31 3.26
C TYR A 62 -8.25 -2.93 1.83
N CYS A 63 -8.35 -1.63 1.54
CA CYS A 63 -8.91 -1.16 0.28
C CYS A 63 -7.87 -0.78 -0.79
N HIS A 64 -6.59 -0.62 -0.46
CA HIS A 64 -5.60 -0.01 -1.35
C HIS A 64 -5.49 -0.66 -2.74
N ASP A 65 -5.68 -1.98 -2.80
CA ASP A 65 -5.54 -2.79 -4.02
C ASP A 65 -6.88 -3.13 -4.71
N ILE A 66 -8.03 -2.58 -4.29
CA ILE A 66 -9.32 -2.93 -4.94
C ILE A 66 -9.39 -2.55 -6.41
N GLY A 67 -8.60 -1.57 -6.85
CA GLY A 67 -8.50 -1.15 -8.25
C GLY A 67 -8.02 -2.25 -9.21
N TYR A 68 -7.34 -3.29 -8.71
CA TYR A 68 -7.00 -4.48 -9.50
C TYR A 68 -8.23 -5.21 -10.05
N PHE A 69 -9.42 -4.98 -9.47
CA PHE A 69 -10.69 -5.44 -10.02
C PHE A 69 -10.97 -4.88 -11.42
N ILE A 70 -10.54 -3.64 -11.69
CA ILE A 70 -10.68 -2.98 -13.00
C ILE A 70 -9.48 -3.33 -13.87
N SER A 71 -8.26 -3.02 -13.41
CA SER A 71 -7.02 -3.27 -14.15
C SER A 71 -5.81 -3.22 -13.20
N PRO A 72 -4.78 -4.07 -13.40
CA PRO A 72 -3.47 -3.90 -12.75
C PRO A 72 -2.78 -2.58 -13.10
N GLU A 73 -2.95 -2.13 -14.35
CA GLU A 73 -2.44 -0.85 -14.80
C GLU A 73 -3.17 0.29 -14.07
N LYS A 74 -2.42 1.22 -13.48
CA LYS A 74 -2.97 2.36 -12.72
C LYS A 74 -3.96 1.96 -11.61
N HIS A 75 -3.78 0.77 -11.01
CA HIS A 75 -4.70 0.25 -9.98
C HIS A 75 -4.96 1.23 -8.83
N GLU A 76 -3.98 2.03 -8.39
CA GLU A 76 -4.21 3.03 -7.31
C GLU A 76 -5.23 4.11 -7.72
N ILE A 77 -5.24 4.54 -8.98
CA ILE A 77 -6.23 5.48 -9.51
C ILE A 77 -7.60 4.80 -9.54
N HIS A 78 -7.66 3.55 -10.00
CA HIS A 78 -8.88 2.77 -10.00
C HIS A 78 -9.44 2.54 -8.59
N THR A 79 -8.56 2.32 -7.59
CA THR A 79 -8.94 2.24 -6.18
C THR A 79 -9.65 3.52 -5.73
N ILE A 80 -9.05 4.69 -6.01
CA ILE A 80 -9.64 5.99 -5.65
C ILE A 80 -11.04 6.14 -6.28
N GLU A 81 -11.21 5.80 -7.56
CA GLU A 81 -12.49 5.92 -8.24
C GLU A 81 -13.55 4.94 -7.71
N LEU A 82 -13.15 3.70 -7.39
CA LEU A 82 -14.04 2.74 -6.73
C LEU A 82 -14.48 3.23 -5.34
N LEU A 83 -13.55 3.75 -4.53
CA LEU A 83 -13.88 4.28 -3.21
C LEU A 83 -14.86 5.47 -3.29
N LYS A 84 -14.66 6.39 -4.24
CA LYS A 84 -15.61 7.50 -4.49
C LYS A 84 -16.98 6.97 -4.91
N LYS A 85 -17.02 5.96 -5.78
CA LYS A 85 -18.27 5.33 -6.22
C LYS A 85 -19.04 4.68 -5.07
N GLU A 86 -18.34 4.13 -4.08
CA GLU A 86 -18.92 3.58 -2.85
C GLU A 86 -19.33 4.68 -1.83
N GLY A 87 -19.19 5.96 -2.20
CA GLY A 87 -19.61 7.09 -1.38
C GLY A 87 -18.60 7.50 -0.31
N LEU A 88 -17.31 7.20 -0.51
CA LEU A 88 -16.23 7.79 0.29
C LEU A 88 -16.00 9.24 -0.12
N ASP A 89 -15.69 10.08 0.85
CA ASP A 89 -15.26 11.45 0.59
C ASP A 89 -14.03 11.47 -0.35
N PRO A 90 -14.00 12.32 -1.41
CA PRO A 90 -12.91 12.34 -2.36
C PRO A 90 -11.52 12.63 -1.77
N GLU A 91 -11.43 13.46 -0.73
CA GLU A 91 -10.15 13.76 -0.08
C GLU A 91 -9.65 12.59 0.76
N ILE A 92 -10.58 11.85 1.37
CA ILE A 92 -10.25 10.60 2.06
C ILE A 92 -9.88 9.50 1.06
N ALA A 93 -10.59 9.37 -0.07
CA ALA A 93 -10.30 8.38 -1.10
C ALA A 93 -8.88 8.55 -1.66
N LYS A 94 -8.43 9.79 -1.88
CA LYS A 94 -7.06 10.09 -2.35
C LYS A 94 -5.95 9.55 -1.43
N LYS A 95 -6.23 9.34 -0.13
CA LYS A 95 -5.27 8.78 0.82
C LYS A 95 -4.94 7.30 0.55
N ALA A 96 -5.69 6.62 -0.33
CA ALA A 96 -5.38 5.26 -0.77
C ALA A 96 -4.18 5.19 -1.76
N MET A 97 -3.74 6.34 -2.27
CA MET A 97 -2.49 6.43 -3.05
C MET A 97 -1.30 6.11 -2.13
N HIS A 98 -0.51 5.11 -2.51
CA HIS A 98 0.67 4.61 -1.81
C HIS A 98 1.91 4.61 -2.72
N GLY A 99 1.76 5.07 -3.96
CA GLY A 99 2.82 5.55 -4.81
C GLY A 99 3.73 4.50 -5.40
N GLN A 100 3.24 3.29 -5.63
CA GLN A 100 3.88 2.35 -6.54
C GLN A 100 3.91 2.89 -7.98
N LEU A 101 2.94 3.73 -8.36
CA LEU A 101 2.80 4.26 -9.72
C LEU A 101 3.69 5.48 -10.04
N ALA A 102 4.38 6.06 -9.05
CA ALA A 102 5.09 7.33 -9.21
C ALA A 102 6.25 7.24 -10.22
N GLU A 103 7.09 6.23 -10.10
CA GLU A 103 8.21 5.98 -11.02
C GLU A 103 7.72 5.35 -12.34
N GLN A 104 6.66 4.54 -12.29
CA GLN A 104 6.14 3.83 -13.46
C GLN A 104 5.40 4.75 -14.45
N PHE A 105 4.55 5.65 -13.94
CA PHE A 105 3.69 6.53 -14.73
C PHE A 105 3.99 8.01 -14.47
N GLY A 106 4.19 8.40 -13.21
CA GLY A 106 4.40 9.80 -12.82
C GLY A 106 5.56 10.48 -13.52
N GLU A 107 6.72 9.82 -13.61
CA GLU A 107 7.88 10.35 -14.33
C GLU A 107 7.60 10.54 -15.83
N LYS A 108 6.92 9.56 -16.44
CA LYS A 108 6.62 9.55 -17.88
C LYS A 108 5.57 10.59 -18.25
N GLU A 109 4.60 10.82 -17.36
CA GLU A 109 3.50 11.77 -17.54
C GLU A 109 3.87 13.19 -17.08
N GLY A 110 5.04 13.39 -16.48
CA GLY A 110 5.45 14.69 -15.92
C GLY A 110 4.63 15.10 -14.69
N ASN A 111 3.98 14.16 -14.02
CA ASN A 111 3.11 14.41 -12.86
C ASN A 111 3.33 13.37 -11.77
N VAL A 112 4.53 13.36 -11.19
CA VAL A 112 4.88 12.42 -10.11
C VAL A 112 4.03 12.64 -8.85
N ARG A 113 3.69 13.90 -8.54
CA ARG A 113 3.00 14.27 -7.30
C ARG A 113 1.62 13.64 -7.14
N GLN A 114 0.89 13.41 -8.23
CA GLN A 114 -0.43 12.78 -8.17
C GLN A 114 -0.36 11.34 -7.62
N TYR A 115 0.81 10.71 -7.73
CA TYR A 115 1.06 9.35 -7.30
C TYR A 115 1.71 9.26 -5.93
N PHE A 116 1.98 10.37 -5.24
CA PHE A 116 2.58 10.28 -3.91
C PHE A 116 1.54 10.07 -2.81
N PRO A 117 1.92 9.38 -1.72
CA PRO A 117 1.04 9.23 -0.58
C PRO A 117 0.66 10.57 0.04
N VAL A 118 -0.59 10.66 0.51
CA VAL A 118 -1.17 11.89 1.08
C VAL A 118 -1.26 11.80 2.60
N GLY A 119 -0.45 12.61 3.28
CA GLY A 119 -0.42 12.67 4.74
C GLY A 119 0.23 11.45 5.39
N ILE A 120 0.18 11.41 6.73
CA ILE A 120 0.80 10.32 7.50
C ILE A 120 0.11 8.97 7.25
N GLU A 121 -1.20 8.97 6.99
CA GLU A 121 -1.95 7.74 6.70
C GLU A 121 -1.48 7.10 5.40
N GLY A 122 -1.21 7.90 4.36
CA GLY A 122 -0.65 7.40 3.09
C GLY A 122 0.77 6.85 3.26
N ILE A 123 1.59 7.47 4.12
CA ILE A 123 2.94 6.99 4.43
C ILE A 123 2.87 5.64 5.19
N ILE A 124 1.99 5.54 6.19
CA ILE A 124 1.74 4.28 6.93
C ILE A 124 1.28 3.19 5.96
N LEU A 125 0.31 3.49 5.09
CA LEU A 125 -0.17 2.55 4.08
C LEU A 125 0.95 2.05 3.18
N THR A 126 1.76 2.98 2.65
CA THR A 126 2.90 2.65 1.77
C THR A 126 3.91 1.75 2.47
N TYR A 127 4.26 2.08 3.72
CA TYR A 127 5.14 1.26 4.53
C TYR A 127 4.56 -0.14 4.73
N CYS A 128 3.29 -0.26 5.11
CA CYS A 128 2.66 -1.54 5.40
C CYS A 128 2.59 -2.41 4.14
N ASP A 129 2.13 -1.86 3.02
CA ASP A 129 2.09 -2.55 1.73
C ASP A 129 3.46 -3.13 1.33
N MET A 130 4.51 -2.32 1.47
CA MET A 130 5.89 -2.70 1.13
C MET A 130 6.60 -3.56 2.19
N SER A 131 6.01 -3.74 3.37
CA SER A 131 6.63 -4.50 4.48
C SER A 131 5.90 -5.79 4.81
N VAL A 132 4.67 -5.98 4.31
CA VAL A 132 3.89 -7.19 4.55
C VAL A 132 4.56 -8.40 3.88
N ARG A 133 4.89 -9.37 4.73
CA ARG A 133 5.13 -10.77 4.40
C ARG A 133 4.21 -11.60 5.29
N ILE A 134 3.63 -12.68 4.75
CA ILE A 134 2.73 -13.56 5.51
C ILE A 134 3.51 -14.06 6.75
N GLY A 135 2.98 -13.76 7.94
CA GLY A 135 3.56 -14.14 9.23
C GLY A 135 4.23 -12.99 10.00
N GLU A 136 5.05 -12.17 9.36
CA GLU A 136 5.77 -11.07 10.01
C GLU A 136 6.15 -9.94 9.04
N PRO A 137 6.17 -8.67 9.47
CA PRO A 137 6.69 -7.58 8.66
C PRO A 137 8.22 -7.72 8.46
N VAL A 138 8.68 -7.31 7.28
CA VAL A 138 10.09 -7.32 6.89
C VAL A 138 10.56 -5.92 6.51
N ALA A 139 11.87 -5.72 6.51
CA ALA A 139 12.43 -4.46 6.03
C ALA A 139 12.09 -4.26 4.55
N ILE A 140 11.76 -3.04 4.14
CA ILE A 140 11.38 -2.72 2.75
C ILE A 140 12.44 -3.16 1.75
N LYS A 141 13.72 -2.99 2.10
CA LYS A 141 14.84 -3.41 1.25
C LYS A 141 14.90 -4.92 1.04
N GLU A 142 14.58 -5.70 2.08
CA GLU A 142 14.48 -7.16 1.98
C GLU A 142 13.30 -7.52 1.07
N ARG A 143 12.14 -6.91 1.31
CA ARG A 143 10.93 -7.17 0.53
C ARG A 143 11.08 -6.82 -0.95
N ALA A 144 11.69 -5.67 -1.26
CA ALA A 144 11.92 -5.23 -2.63
C ALA A 144 12.79 -6.24 -3.40
N ARG A 145 13.82 -6.80 -2.75
CA ARG A 145 14.65 -7.86 -3.35
C ARG A 145 13.84 -9.12 -3.62
N GLU A 146 13.04 -9.57 -2.65
CA GLU A 146 12.15 -10.74 -2.84
C GLU A 146 11.19 -10.53 -4.02
N ILE A 147 10.61 -9.34 -4.15
CA ILE A 147 9.69 -9.00 -5.25
C ILE A 147 10.42 -9.04 -6.59
N ILE A 148 11.59 -8.41 -6.70
CA ILE A 148 12.40 -8.39 -7.93
C ILE A 148 12.78 -9.81 -8.34
N GLU A 149 13.31 -10.61 -7.42
CA GLU A 149 13.72 -11.99 -7.70
C GLU A 149 12.51 -12.85 -8.10
N ARG A 150 11.35 -12.69 -7.44
CA ARG A 150 10.13 -13.38 -7.84
C ARG A 150 9.74 -13.04 -9.28
N ILE A 151 9.75 -11.78 -9.66
CA ILE A 151 9.35 -11.33 -11.01
C ILE A 151 10.27 -11.93 -12.09
N LYS A 152 11.58 -12.05 -11.82
CA LYS A 152 12.53 -12.68 -12.73
C LYS A 152 12.15 -14.13 -13.07
N THR A 153 11.54 -14.85 -12.13
CA THR A 153 11.16 -16.26 -12.29
C THR A 153 9.83 -16.49 -13.00
N ILE A 154 8.99 -15.46 -13.22
CA ILE A 154 7.66 -15.64 -13.82
C ILE A 154 7.81 -15.77 -15.35
N PRO A 155 7.49 -16.95 -15.94
CA PRO A 155 7.75 -17.19 -17.37
C PRO A 155 6.80 -16.43 -18.30
N THR A 156 5.64 -16.01 -17.80
CA THR A 156 4.61 -15.32 -18.58
C THR A 156 4.86 -13.82 -18.73
N ILE A 157 5.82 -13.24 -18.00
CA ILE A 157 6.16 -11.83 -18.09
C ILE A 157 7.30 -11.67 -19.10
N PRO A 158 7.18 -10.82 -20.13
CA PRO A 158 8.27 -10.53 -21.07
C PRO A 158 9.50 -9.95 -20.36
N ASP A 159 10.70 -10.28 -20.82
CA ASP A 159 11.95 -9.83 -20.16
C ASP A 159 12.12 -8.31 -20.14
N ALA A 160 11.64 -7.61 -21.18
CA ALA A 160 11.60 -6.15 -21.18
C ALA A 160 10.74 -5.60 -20.03
N LEU A 161 9.57 -6.22 -19.77
CA LEU A 161 8.69 -5.81 -18.68
C LEU A 161 9.27 -6.18 -17.31
N LYS A 162 9.97 -7.32 -17.18
CA LYS A 162 10.70 -7.67 -15.94
C LYS A 162 11.74 -6.60 -15.61
N LYS A 163 12.52 -6.19 -16.62
CA LYS A 163 13.54 -5.15 -16.48
C LYS A 163 12.92 -3.79 -16.10
N ASP A 164 11.82 -3.40 -16.74
CA ASP A 164 11.11 -2.17 -16.39
C ASP A 164 10.62 -2.18 -14.93
N ILE A 165 10.09 -3.31 -14.45
CA ILE A 165 9.64 -3.42 -13.05
C ILE A 165 10.83 -3.35 -12.08
N GLU A 166 11.94 -4.03 -12.39
CA GLU A 166 13.17 -3.97 -11.59
C GLU A 166 13.72 -2.54 -11.52
N ASP A 167 13.85 -1.85 -12.65
CA ASP A 167 14.36 -0.48 -12.72
C ASP A 167 13.45 0.50 -11.96
N ASN A 168 12.12 0.35 -12.07
CA ASN A 168 11.16 1.16 -11.30
C ASN A 168 11.28 0.91 -9.80
N MET A 169 11.40 -0.35 -9.36
CA MET A 169 11.55 -0.69 -7.94
C MET A 169 12.86 -0.13 -7.37
N ILE A 170 13.97 -0.23 -8.11
CA ILE A 170 15.27 0.32 -7.70
C ILE A 170 15.19 1.84 -7.54
N LYS A 171 14.52 2.54 -8.47
CA LYS A 171 14.30 3.99 -8.37
C LYS A 171 13.41 4.40 -7.19
N ALA A 172 12.36 3.61 -6.92
CA ALA A 172 11.42 3.88 -5.84
C ALA A 172 11.99 3.56 -4.45
N LEU A 173 12.93 2.62 -4.36
CA LEU A 173 13.45 2.08 -3.09
C LEU A 173 13.94 3.17 -2.11
N PRO A 174 14.75 4.18 -2.50
CA PRO A 174 15.17 5.22 -1.58
C PRO A 174 14.00 6.02 -0.98
N ARG A 175 12.87 6.14 -1.71
CA ARG A 175 11.66 6.81 -1.21
C ARG A 175 10.95 5.91 -0.20
N PHE A 176 10.80 4.63 -0.50
CA PHE A 176 10.20 3.68 0.43
C PHE A 176 11.02 3.50 1.71
N GLU A 177 12.36 3.41 1.62
CA GLU A 177 13.23 3.36 2.80
C GLU A 177 13.09 4.61 3.70
N ARG A 178 12.87 5.80 3.11
CA ARG A 178 12.56 7.00 3.90
C ARG A 178 11.23 6.89 4.65
N TYR A 179 10.21 6.29 4.04
CA TYR A 179 8.93 6.07 4.70
C TYR A 179 9.04 5.05 5.85
N GLU A 180 9.80 3.98 5.66
CA GLU A 180 10.15 3.05 6.73
C GLU A 180 10.85 3.76 7.89
N GLN A 181 11.85 4.60 7.61
CA GLN A 181 12.55 5.37 8.65
C GLN A 181 11.61 6.30 9.42
N ILE A 182 10.69 6.99 8.72
CA ILE A 182 9.68 7.85 9.35
C ILE A 182 8.78 7.01 10.27
N VAL A 183 8.25 5.90 9.76
CA VAL A 183 7.33 5.03 10.52
C VAL A 183 8.01 4.44 11.74
N LEU A 184 9.24 3.91 11.60
CA LEU A 184 9.99 3.34 12.72
C LEU A 184 10.35 4.39 13.77
N ALA A 185 10.77 5.59 13.35
CA ALA A 185 11.08 6.68 14.26
C ALA A 185 9.84 7.10 15.07
N LEU A 186 8.70 7.29 14.39
CA LEU A 186 7.44 7.63 15.04
C LEU A 186 6.93 6.52 15.98
N ALA A 187 7.15 5.25 15.62
CA ALA A 187 6.79 4.10 16.45
C ALA A 187 7.79 3.82 17.59
N GLY A 188 8.92 4.53 17.63
CA GLY A 188 9.99 4.32 18.61
C GLY A 188 10.67 2.96 18.47
N LEU A 189 10.80 2.45 17.24
CA LEU A 189 11.34 1.12 16.91
C LEU A 189 12.63 1.25 16.09
N LYS A 190 13.46 0.19 16.10
CA LYS A 190 14.70 0.14 15.30
C LYS A 190 14.54 -0.70 14.04
N SER A 191 13.53 -1.56 13.98
CA SER A 191 13.31 -2.50 12.90
C SER A 191 11.84 -2.88 12.73
N ALA A 192 11.46 -3.27 11.51
CA ALA A 192 10.11 -3.72 11.19
C ALA A 192 9.66 -4.91 12.04
N LYS A 193 10.58 -5.78 12.45
CA LYS A 193 10.33 -6.99 13.25
C LYS A 193 9.84 -6.72 14.69
N GLU A 194 9.88 -5.47 15.13
CA GLU A 194 9.44 -5.07 16.48
C GLU A 194 7.94 -4.69 16.53
N PHE A 195 7.23 -4.76 15.39
CA PHE A 195 5.77 -4.61 15.30
C PHE A 195 5.02 -5.94 15.48
#